data_AF-A0A8J3FZS5-F1
#
_entry.id   AF-A0A8J3FZS5-F1
#
_cell.length_a   1.000
_cell.length_b   1.000
_cell.length_c   1.000
_cell.angle_alpha   90.00
_cell.angle_beta   90.00
_cell.angle_gamma   90.00
#
_symmetry.space_group_name_H-M   'P 1'
#
loop_
_entity.id
_entity.type
_entity.pdbx_description
1 polymer ?
#
loop_
_entity_poly.entity_id
_entity_poly.type
_entity_poly.pdbx_seq_one_letter_code
_entity_poly.pdbx_strand_id
1 'polypeptide(L)'
;MKQLSLRSSVNGTWKSHFGEFQIWALGQQRLEVSFNSVYEYTLDDGSLMANMGQADGIAQIKGNTAIFKPQPDANCELILRFVNKTL
;
A
#
# COMPACT_ATOMS: atom_id res chain seq x y z
N MET A 1 -6.73 27.95 -14.36
CA MET A 1 -5.91 27.01 -13.56
C MET A 1 -6.16 25.60 -14.09
N LYS A 2 -5.13 24.89 -14.58
CA LYS A 2 -5.27 23.49 -15.00
C LYS A 2 -5.35 22.63 -13.75
N GLN A 3 -6.50 22.01 -13.51
CA GLN A 3 -6.61 20.97 -12.50
C GLN A 3 -5.81 19.75 -12.99
N LEU A 4 -4.64 19.51 -12.42
CA LEU A 4 -3.97 18.22 -12.62
C LEU A 4 -4.89 17.13 -12.06
N SER A 5 -5.28 16.20 -12.92
CA SER A 5 -5.99 15.00 -12.50
C SER A 5 -5.04 14.14 -11.68
N LEU A 6 -5.19 14.14 -10.36
CA LEU A 6 -4.49 13.25 -9.42
C LEU A 6 -4.70 11.76 -9.73
N ARG A 7 -5.62 11.40 -10.63
CA ARG A 7 -6.00 10.01 -10.90
C ARG A 7 -4.89 9.19 -11.55
N SER A 8 -4.05 9.77 -12.39
CA SER A 8 -3.02 9.01 -13.12
C SER A 8 -1.65 9.02 -12.44
N SER A 9 -1.38 9.95 -11.52
CA SER A 9 -0.05 10.12 -10.93
C SER A 9 0.22 9.22 -9.72
N VAL A 10 -0.81 8.61 -9.14
CA VAL A 10 -0.69 7.79 -7.91
C VAL A 10 -0.92 6.30 -8.16
N ASN A 11 -1.39 5.92 -9.35
CA ASN A 11 -1.61 4.51 -9.69
C ASN A 11 -0.28 3.81 -9.89
N GLY A 12 -0.15 2.59 -9.37
CA GLY A 12 1.06 1.81 -9.57
C GLY A 12 1.00 0.43 -8.98
N THR A 13 1.90 -0.41 -9.49
CA THR A 13 2.23 -1.72 -8.94
C THR A 13 3.71 -1.74 -8.64
N TRP A 14 4.08 -1.99 -7.40
CA TRP A 14 5.46 -2.13 -6.95
C TRP A 14 5.70 -3.58 -6.58
N LYS A 15 6.61 -4.23 -7.29
CA LYS A 15 6.98 -5.62 -7.04
C LYS A 15 8.38 -5.69 -6.45
N SER A 16 8.58 -6.62 -5.53
CA SER A 16 9.88 -7.00 -5.00
C SER A 16 9.95 -8.52 -4.87
N HIS A 17 11.10 -9.05 -4.48
CA HIS A 17 11.23 -10.46 -4.14
C HIS A 17 10.25 -10.88 -3.02
N PHE A 18 9.92 -9.97 -2.10
CA PHE A 18 9.08 -10.25 -0.94
C PHE A 18 7.57 -10.03 -1.18
N GLY A 19 7.16 -9.62 -2.39
CA GLY A 19 5.75 -9.44 -2.70
C GLY A 19 5.42 -8.25 -3.60
N GLU A 20 4.13 -7.96 -3.66
CA GLU A 20 3.53 -6.95 -4.52
C GLU A 20 2.67 -5.98 -3.70
N PHE A 21 2.78 -4.70 -4.02
CA PHE A 21 1.98 -3.61 -3.48
C PHE A 21 1.30 -2.87 -4.63
N GLN A 22 0.00 -2.59 -4.52
CA GLN A 22 -0.76 -1.89 -5.56
C GLN A 22 -1.54 -0.72 -4.97
N ILE A 23 -1.60 0.38 -5.73
CA ILE A 23 -2.43 1.54 -5.44
C ILE A 23 -3.22 1.89 -6.70
N TRP A 24 -4.52 2.10 -6.54
CA TRP A 24 -5.40 2.61 -7.59
C TRP A 24 -6.26 3.77 -7.08
N ALA A 25 -6.18 4.92 -7.73
CA ALA A 25 -7.06 6.05 -7.47
C ALA A 25 -8.46 5.78 -8.00
N LEU A 26 -9.43 5.73 -7.08
CA LEU A 26 -10.85 5.59 -7.41
C LEU A 26 -11.52 6.94 -7.69
N GLY A 27 -10.82 8.05 -7.40
CA GLY A 27 -11.39 9.39 -7.38
C GLY A 27 -12.13 9.66 -6.07
N GLN A 28 -12.72 10.86 -5.95
CA GLN A 28 -13.44 11.29 -4.74
C GLN A 28 -12.62 11.07 -3.45
N GLN A 29 -11.32 11.38 -3.49
CA GLN A 29 -10.40 11.24 -2.35
C GLN A 29 -10.26 9.79 -1.84
N ARG A 30 -10.43 8.79 -2.69
CA ARG A 30 -10.27 7.37 -2.34
C ARG A 30 -9.18 6.68 -3.16
N LEU A 31 -8.45 5.80 -2.48
CA LEU A 31 -7.55 4.83 -3.09
C LEU A 31 -8.03 3.41 -2.76
N GLU A 32 -7.95 2.52 -3.72
CA GLU A 32 -7.85 1.09 -3.47
C GLU A 32 -6.38 0.76 -3.21
N VAL A 33 -6.12 0.05 -2.11
CA VAL A 33 -4.79 -0.37 -1.67
C VAL A 33 -4.84 -1.88 -1.52
N SER A 34 -3.88 -2.57 -2.12
CA SER A 34 -3.70 -4.00 -1.91
C SER A 34 -2.23 -4.36 -1.76
N PHE A 35 -1.95 -5.38 -0.97
CA PHE A 35 -0.63 -5.99 -0.91
C PHE A 35 -0.70 -7.48 -0.61
N ASN A 36 0.26 -8.20 -1.15
CA ASN A 36 0.49 -9.60 -0.86
C ASN A 36 1.99 -9.82 -0.75
N SER A 37 2.43 -10.34 0.40
CA SER A 37 3.84 -10.45 0.76
C SER A 37 4.15 -11.78 1.43
N VAL A 38 5.35 -12.27 1.15
CA VAL A 38 5.93 -13.47 1.75
C VAL A 38 7.37 -13.14 2.13
N TYR A 39 7.71 -13.37 3.39
CA TYR A 39 9.07 -13.24 3.90
C TYR A 39 9.54 -14.58 4.43
N GLU A 40 10.40 -15.24 3.67
CA GLU A 40 10.99 -16.53 3.99
C GLU A 40 12.20 -16.36 4.92
N TYR A 41 12.35 -17.28 5.89
CA TYR A 41 13.48 -17.30 6.81
C TYR A 41 13.76 -18.73 7.29
N THR A 42 14.97 -18.96 7.79
CA THR A 42 15.40 -20.26 8.33
C THR A 42 15.48 -20.18 9.85
N LEU A 43 15.00 -21.21 10.54
CA LEU A 43 15.17 -21.38 11.98
C LEU A 43 16.55 -21.96 12.31
N ASP A 44 16.95 -21.89 13.59
CA ASP A 44 18.24 -22.41 14.05
C ASP A 44 18.42 -23.91 13.79
N ASP A 45 17.33 -24.67 13.66
CA ASP A 45 17.32 -26.11 13.35
C ASP A 45 17.39 -26.42 11.85
N GLY A 46 17.49 -25.40 11.00
CA GLY A 46 17.52 -25.52 9.54
C GLY A 46 16.13 -25.61 8.87
N SER A 47 15.04 -25.59 9.64
CA SER A 47 13.69 -25.57 9.08
C SER A 47 13.40 -24.25 8.35
N LEU A 48 12.73 -24.34 7.19
CA LEU A 48 12.28 -23.18 6.44
C LEU A 48 10.88 -22.76 6.91
N MET A 49 10.74 -21.46 7.18
CA MET A 49 9.51 -20.82 7.62
C MET A 49 9.22 -19.59 6.76
N ALA A 50 7.98 -19.13 6.78
CA ALA A 50 7.60 -17.90 6.10
C ALA A 50 6.56 -17.10 6.89
N ASN A 51 6.74 -15.78 6.94
CA ASN A 51 5.72 -14.84 7.36
C ASN A 51 4.93 -14.41 6.11
N MET A 52 3.61 -14.49 6.17
CA MET A 52 2.73 -14.05 5.10
C MET A 52 1.95 -12.82 5.53
N GLY A 53 1.80 -11.85 4.63
CA GLY A 53 1.02 -10.65 4.86
C GLY A 53 0.18 -10.32 3.64
N GLN A 54 -1.14 -10.26 3.82
CA GLN A 54 -2.09 -9.91 2.76
C GLN A 54 -3.12 -8.92 3.29
N ALA A 55 -3.42 -7.91 2.49
CA ALA A 55 -4.59 -7.07 2.71
C ALA A 55 -5.05 -6.40 1.42
N ASP A 56 -6.33 -6.05 1.37
CA ASP A 56 -6.94 -5.21 0.35
C ASP A 56 -8.00 -4.31 0.99
N GLY A 57 -8.24 -3.14 0.41
CA GLY A 57 -9.33 -2.29 0.82
C GLY A 57 -9.17 -0.82 0.43
N ILE A 58 -10.02 0.01 1.02
CA ILE A 58 -10.13 1.43 0.65
C ILE A 58 -9.44 2.33 1.66
N ALA A 59 -8.50 3.15 1.19
CA ALA A 59 -7.91 4.23 1.94
C ALA A 59 -8.59 5.56 1.61
N GLN A 60 -8.83 6.36 2.64
CA GLN A 60 -9.34 7.73 2.49
C GLN A 60 -8.18 8.72 2.47
N ILE A 61 -8.16 9.60 1.47
CA ILE A 61 -7.21 10.69 1.36
C ILE A 61 -7.70 11.84 2.26
N LYS A 62 -6.83 12.30 3.16
CA LYS A 62 -7.02 13.51 3.97
C LYS A 62 -5.82 14.43 3.75
N GLY A 63 -6.03 15.49 2.97
CA GLY A 63 -4.94 16.39 2.57
C GLY A 63 -3.91 15.68 1.69
N ASN A 64 -2.66 15.61 2.15
CA ASN A 64 -1.54 14.98 1.43
C ASN A 64 -1.25 13.53 1.88
N THR A 65 -2.13 12.94 2.68
CA THR A 65 -1.92 11.60 3.25
C THR A 65 -3.14 10.73 3.00
N ALA A 66 -2.94 9.44 2.75
CA ALA A 66 -4.00 8.43 2.86
C ALA A 66 -3.63 7.44 3.96
N ILE A 67 -4.61 7.07 4.79
CA ILE A 67 -4.44 6.05 5.83
C ILE A 67 -5.26 4.84 5.43
N PHE A 68 -4.60 3.70 5.31
CA PHE A 68 -5.23 2.41 5.09
C PHE A 68 -5.07 1.55 6.33
N LYS A 69 -6.18 0.99 6.81
CA LYS A 69 -6.21 0.11 7.97
C LYS A 69 -6.82 -1.22 7.52
N PRO A 70 -6.00 -2.29 7.36
CA PRO A 70 -6.47 -3.60 6.90
C PRO A 70 -7.59 -4.21 7.75
N GLN A 71 -7.50 -4.01 9.07
CA GLN A 71 -8.47 -4.51 10.03
C GLN A 71 -8.77 -3.41 11.05
N PRO A 72 -10.04 -3.03 11.29
CA PRO A 72 -10.41 -1.90 12.14
C PRO A 72 -9.81 -1.92 13.55
N ASP A 73 -9.68 -3.11 14.13
CA ASP A 73 -9.25 -3.31 15.52
C ASP A 73 -7.77 -3.72 15.65
N ALA A 74 -7.06 -3.90 14.53
CA ALA A 74 -5.65 -4.23 14.54
C ALA A 74 -4.79 -2.98 14.77
N ASN A 75 -3.65 -3.16 15.44
CA ASN A 75 -2.62 -2.12 15.58
C ASN A 75 -1.72 -2.03 14.33
N CYS A 76 -2.29 -2.16 13.14
CA CYS A 76 -1.56 -2.14 11.86
C CYS A 76 -2.22 -1.12 10.92
N GLU A 77 -1.44 -0.14 10.46
CA GLU A 77 -1.89 0.91 9.56
C GLU A 77 -0.79 1.21 8.54
N LEU A 78 -1.20 1.47 7.29
CA LEU A 78 -0.33 1.95 6.23
C LEU A 78 -0.61 3.43 5.99
N ILE A 79 0.43 4.26 6.16
CA ILE A 79 0.36 5.71 5.98
C ILE A 79 1.05 6.05 4.65
N LEU A 80 0.25 6.40 3.65
CA LEU A 80 0.70 6.80 2.32
C LEU A 80 0.84 8.32 2.28
N ARG A 81 2.06 8.84 2.18
CA ARG A 81 2.31 10.29 2.06
C ARG A 81 2.62 10.66 0.62
N PHE A 82 1.85 11.57 0.05
CA PHE A 82 2.13 12.08 -1.29
C PHE A 82 3.26 13.10 -1.22
N VAL A 83 4.39 12.76 -1.83
CA VAL A 83 5.51 13.69 -2.03
C VAL A 83 5.32 14.39 -3.36
N ASN A 84 5.33 15.73 -3.35
CA ASN A 84 5.40 16.48 -4.60
C ASN A 84 6.75 16.17 -5.26
N LYS A 85 6.75 15.36 -6.32
CA LYS A 85 7.85 15.38 -7.28
C LYS A 85 7.65 16.63 -8.12
N THR A 86 8.38 17.70 -7.79
CA THR A 86 8.67 18.74 -8.78
C THR A 86 9.49 18.04 -9.87
N LEU A 87 8.84 17.73 -10.99
CA LEU A 87 9.49 17.23 -12.20
C LEU A 87 10.09 18.42 -12.96
#